data_AF-A0A518FWB0-F1
#
_entry.id   AF-A0A518FWB0-F1
#
_cell.length_a   1.000
_cell.length_b   1.000
_cell.length_c   1.000
_cell.angle_alpha   90.00
_cell.angle_beta   90.00
_cell.angle_gamma   90.00
#
_symmetry.space_group_name_H-M   'P 1'
#
loop_
_entity.id
_entity.type
_entity.pdbx_description
1 polymer ?
#
loop_
_entity_poly.entity_id
_entity_poly.type
_entity_poly.pdbx_seq_one_letter_code
_entity_poly.pdbx_strand_id
1 'polypeptide(L)'
;MESLTIRKIIEQVQRGQIRIPAFQRGFVWEPDRVAFLMDSIYKAYPYGALLFWRTNETLTVERHLGPFELPDPEADYPLDYVLDGQQRVTSIYATFQTTEDTSQSEEWKDIYFDFTIADDAQETQFFALMPDEVDYSKHFPLRTLFDTTAYRKATKDMNEELANRIDSMQSVFKEASIPVQIFRTDERGTVAVIFERINRNRTPEPVISLGLIIC
;
A
#
# COMPACT_ATOMS: atom_id res chain seq x y z
N MET A 1 -6.63 14.94 13.17
CA MET A 1 -6.80 13.57 12.63
C MET A 1 -5.40 13.07 12.32
N GLU A 2 -5.01 11.90 12.82
CA GLU A 2 -3.67 11.35 12.57
C GLU A 2 -3.59 10.95 11.08
N SER A 3 -2.42 11.05 10.46
CA SER A 3 -2.20 10.58 9.08
C SER A 3 -0.81 9.96 8.95
N LEU A 4 -0.67 9.04 8.01
CA LEU A 4 0.61 8.42 7.65
C LEU A 4 0.96 8.77 6.21
N THR A 5 2.20 9.19 5.99
CA THR A 5 2.72 9.35 4.63
C THR A 5 2.92 7.99 3.99
N ILE A 6 2.93 7.94 2.66
CA ILE A 6 3.24 6.71 1.90
C ILE A 6 4.58 6.11 2.35
N ARG A 7 5.61 6.96 2.50
CA ARG A 7 6.93 6.54 3.01
C ARG A 7 6.83 5.84 4.37
N LYS A 8 6.07 6.39 5.32
CA LYS A 8 5.90 5.79 6.65
C LYS A 8 5.19 4.45 6.58
N ILE A 9 4.17 4.32 5.72
CA ILE A 9 3.48 3.04 5.52
C ILE A 9 4.47 1.99 5.02
N ILE A 10 5.28 2.32 4.00
CA ILE A 10 6.30 1.42 3.46
C ILE A 10 7.27 1.01 4.58
N GLU A 11 7.85 1.97 5.29
CA GLU A 11 8.83 1.71 6.36
C GLU A 11 8.26 0.85 7.49
N GLN A 12 7.02 1.11 7.92
CA GLN A 12 6.38 0.34 9.00
C GLN A 12 6.02 -1.08 8.57
N VAL A 13 5.63 -1.30 7.32
CA VAL A 13 5.45 -2.64 6.77
C VAL A 13 6.79 -3.36 6.65
N GLN A 14 7.83 -2.71 6.12
CA GLN A 14 9.19 -3.29 6.01
C GLN A 14 9.77 -3.68 7.37
N ARG A 15 9.41 -2.99 8.46
CA ARG A 15 9.83 -3.34 9.83
C ARG A 15 8.91 -4.34 10.53
N GLY A 16 7.90 -4.87 9.82
CA GLY A 16 6.91 -5.78 10.39
C GLY A 16 6.01 -5.15 11.46
N GLN A 17 5.91 -3.81 11.54
CA GLN A 17 5.08 -3.11 12.51
C GLN A 17 3.61 -3.03 12.07
N ILE A 18 3.35 -2.86 10.78
CA ILE A 18 1.99 -2.99 10.22
C ILE A 18 1.77 -4.44 9.80
N ARG A 19 0.70 -5.07 10.32
CA ARG A 19 0.40 -6.50 10.08
C ARG A 19 -1.05 -6.75 9.69
N ILE A 20 -1.27 -7.84 8.96
CA ILE A 20 -2.62 -8.28 8.57
C ILE A 20 -3.08 -9.40 9.50
N PRO A 21 -4.18 -9.21 10.27
CA PRO A 21 -4.69 -10.26 11.13
C PRO A 21 -5.32 -11.41 10.31
N ALA A 22 -5.23 -12.65 10.79
CA ALA A 22 -5.63 -13.83 10.01
C ALA A 22 -7.13 -13.94 9.68
N PHE A 23 -7.98 -13.23 10.42
CA PHE A 23 -9.42 -13.16 10.15
C PHE A 23 -9.77 -12.27 8.95
N GLN A 24 -8.83 -11.48 8.43
CA GLN A 24 -9.00 -10.79 7.15
C GLN A 24 -8.95 -11.80 6.00
N ARG A 25 -9.63 -11.49 4.89
CA ARG A 25 -9.44 -12.23 3.63
C ARG A 25 -8.06 -11.92 3.04
N GLY A 26 -7.58 -12.79 2.17
CA GLY A 26 -6.37 -12.53 1.38
C GLY A 26 -6.45 -11.27 0.52
N PHE A 27 -5.32 -10.88 -0.05
CA PHE A 27 -5.28 -9.83 -1.07
C PHE A 27 -6.05 -10.28 -2.32
N VAL A 28 -6.90 -9.40 -2.87
CA VAL A 28 -7.81 -9.72 -4.00
C VAL A 28 -7.91 -8.58 -5.02
N TRP A 29 -7.04 -7.58 -4.94
CA TRP A 29 -7.04 -6.48 -5.92
C TRP A 29 -6.21 -6.89 -7.13
N GLU A 30 -6.85 -6.87 -8.30
CA GLU A 30 -6.16 -6.99 -9.58
C GLU A 30 -5.21 -5.80 -9.79
N PRO A 31 -4.13 -5.95 -10.58
CA PRO A 31 -3.12 -4.91 -10.78
C PRO A 31 -3.69 -3.57 -11.30
N ASP A 32 -4.73 -3.60 -12.15
CA ASP A 32 -5.38 -2.38 -12.63
C ASP A 32 -6.03 -1.56 -11.49
N ARG A 33 -6.50 -2.25 -10.44
CA ARG A 33 -7.06 -1.59 -9.26
C ARG A 33 -5.98 -0.95 -8.38
N VAL A 34 -4.77 -1.54 -8.37
CA VAL A 34 -3.57 -0.96 -7.75
C VAL A 34 -3.18 0.31 -8.50
N ALA A 35 -3.12 0.26 -9.84
CA ALA A 35 -2.84 1.42 -10.67
C ALA A 35 -3.87 2.55 -10.46
N PHE A 36 -5.15 2.20 -10.38
CA PHE A 36 -6.23 3.16 -10.09
C PHE A 36 -6.10 3.83 -8.71
N LEU A 37 -5.57 3.13 -7.70
CA LEU A 37 -5.26 3.74 -6.41
C LEU A 37 -4.13 4.77 -6.55
N MET A 38 -3.08 4.48 -7.33
CA MET A 38 -1.99 5.44 -7.57
C MET A 38 -2.50 6.68 -8.31
N ASP A 39 -3.38 6.51 -9.30
CA ASP A 39 -4.06 7.61 -9.99
C ASP A 39 -4.88 8.47 -9.02
N SER A 40 -5.66 7.83 -8.14
CA SER A 40 -6.46 8.52 -7.13
C SER A 40 -5.60 9.33 -6.16
N ILE A 41 -4.45 8.79 -5.75
CA ILE A 41 -3.48 9.49 -4.89
C ILE A 41 -2.88 10.68 -5.64
N TYR A 42 -2.42 10.46 -6.87
CA TYR A 42 -1.79 11.48 -7.71
C TYR A 42 -2.74 12.66 -7.97
N LYS A 43 -4.01 12.40 -8.28
CA LYS A 43 -5.03 13.44 -8.54
C LYS A 43 -5.70 14.01 -7.29
N ALA A 44 -5.25 13.63 -6.10
CA ALA A 44 -5.86 14.00 -4.83
C ALA A 44 -7.37 13.67 -4.73
N TYR A 45 -7.81 12.61 -5.40
CA TYR A 45 -9.17 12.08 -5.27
C TYR A 45 -9.32 11.30 -3.95
N PRO A 46 -10.55 11.07 -3.47
CA PRO A 46 -10.76 10.32 -2.22
C PRO A 46 -10.23 8.88 -2.31
N TYR A 47 -9.15 8.58 -1.59
CA TYR A 47 -8.58 7.23 -1.46
C TYR A 47 -8.83 6.57 -0.09
N GLY A 48 -9.73 7.17 0.71
CA GLY A 48 -10.20 6.62 1.99
C GLY A 48 -9.21 6.80 3.15
N ALA A 49 -9.57 6.22 4.30
CA ALA A 49 -8.75 6.20 5.51
C ALA A 49 -8.26 4.79 5.83
N LEU A 50 -7.23 4.66 6.66
CA LEU A 50 -6.80 3.38 7.23
C LEU A 50 -7.28 3.27 8.67
N LEU A 51 -7.57 2.04 9.07
CA LEU A 51 -7.92 1.76 10.46
C LEU A 51 -6.99 0.70 11.04
N PHE A 52 -6.36 1.08 12.15
CA PHE A 52 -5.44 0.22 12.88
C PHE A 52 -5.95 -0.10 14.28
N TRP A 53 -5.64 -1.32 14.71
CA TRP A 53 -5.60 -1.70 16.10
C TRP A 53 -4.15 -1.75 16.55
N ARG A 54 -3.81 -0.89 17.52
CA ARG A 54 -2.48 -0.81 18.10
C ARG A 54 -2.40 -1.57 19.42
N THR A 55 -1.49 -2.52 19.53
CA THR A 55 -1.24 -3.32 20.74
C THR A 55 0.23 -3.72 20.86
N ASN A 56 0.67 -4.08 22.06
CA ASN A 56 1.98 -4.71 22.28
C ASN A 56 1.92 -6.24 22.22
N GLU A 57 0.72 -6.82 22.08
CA GLU A 57 0.54 -8.27 21.92
C GLU A 57 0.64 -8.70 20.45
N THR A 58 1.38 -9.78 20.21
CA THR A 58 1.34 -10.48 18.93
C THR A 58 0.11 -11.39 18.86
N LEU A 59 -0.57 -11.39 17.71
CA LEU A 59 -1.58 -12.38 17.40
C LEU A 59 -0.92 -13.73 17.11
N THR A 60 -1.57 -14.82 17.55
CA THR A 60 -1.08 -16.18 17.36
C THR A 60 -1.06 -16.60 15.88
N VAL A 61 -1.94 -16.00 15.07
CA VAL A 61 -2.03 -16.26 13.63
C VAL A 61 -2.16 -14.94 12.88
N GLU A 62 -1.23 -14.72 11.96
CA GLU A 62 -1.16 -13.55 11.09
C GLU A 62 -1.13 -14.00 9.63
N ARG A 63 -1.44 -13.08 8.72
CA ARG A 63 -1.32 -13.31 7.27
C ARG A 63 -0.13 -12.56 6.72
N HIS A 64 0.43 -13.13 5.66
CA HIS A 64 1.30 -12.41 4.74
C HIS A 64 0.58 -11.20 4.14
N LEU A 65 1.34 -10.16 3.82
CA LEU A 65 0.84 -9.00 3.12
C LEU A 65 0.83 -9.32 1.63
N GLY A 66 -0.22 -9.96 1.10
CA GLY A 66 -0.18 -10.47 -0.28
C GLY A 66 0.97 -11.48 -0.46
N PRO A 67 1.85 -11.32 -1.47
CA PRO A 67 2.97 -12.24 -1.71
C PRO A 67 4.21 -11.99 -0.83
N PHE A 68 4.20 -10.95 0.03
CA PHE A 68 5.39 -10.51 0.76
C PHE A 68 5.53 -11.20 2.13
N GLU A 69 6.73 -11.73 2.41
CA GLU A 69 7.10 -12.26 3.72
C GLU A 69 7.63 -11.11 4.59
N LEU A 70 6.90 -10.80 5.68
CA LEU A 70 7.29 -9.71 6.57
C LEU A 70 8.28 -10.20 7.62
N PRO A 71 9.32 -9.41 7.96
CA PRO A 71 10.24 -9.77 9.03
C PRO A 71 9.53 -9.75 10.39
N ASP A 72 10.17 -10.38 11.37
CA ASP A 72 9.75 -10.26 12.77
C ASP A 72 9.80 -8.78 13.21
N PRO A 73 8.85 -8.34 14.05
CA PRO A 73 8.80 -6.95 14.45
C PRO A 73 9.96 -6.64 15.40
N GLU A 74 10.47 -5.41 15.34
CA GLU A 74 11.45 -4.94 16.33
C GLU A 74 10.88 -5.07 17.75
N ALA A 75 11.67 -5.64 18.67
CA ALA A 75 11.29 -5.74 20.07
C ALA A 75 10.96 -4.35 20.66
N ASP A 76 9.98 -4.30 21.56
CA ASP A 76 9.51 -3.09 22.27
C ASP A 76 8.73 -2.04 21.45
N TYR A 77 8.45 -2.30 20.16
CA TYR A 77 7.55 -1.46 19.37
C TYR A 77 6.12 -2.02 19.30
N PRO A 78 5.07 -1.18 19.44
CA PRO A 78 3.70 -1.63 19.29
C PRO A 78 3.41 -2.02 17.84
N LEU A 79 2.58 -3.04 17.68
CA LEU A 79 2.08 -3.53 16.39
C LEU A 79 0.80 -2.80 16.01
N ASP A 80 0.67 -2.49 14.72
CA ASP A 80 -0.52 -1.92 14.10
C ASP A 80 -1.19 -2.97 13.20
N TYR A 81 -2.22 -3.64 13.71
CA TYR A 81 -3.04 -4.56 12.94
C TYR A 81 -4.05 -3.83 12.05
N VAL A 82 -4.06 -4.14 10.76
CA VAL A 82 -4.98 -3.53 9.81
C VAL A 82 -6.40 -4.09 9.98
N LEU A 83 -7.27 -3.28 10.61
CA LEU A 83 -8.70 -3.55 10.70
C LEU A 83 -9.43 -3.14 9.43
N ASP A 84 -8.98 -2.05 8.80
CA ASP A 84 -9.47 -1.60 7.52
C ASP A 84 -8.38 -1.03 6.60
N GLY A 85 -8.53 -1.28 5.30
CA GLY A 85 -7.68 -0.75 4.25
C GLY A 85 -6.54 -1.68 3.88
N GLN A 86 -6.65 -2.97 4.23
CA GLN A 86 -5.61 -3.98 3.94
C GLN A 86 -5.18 -4.00 2.47
N GLN A 87 -6.13 -3.88 1.54
CA GLN A 87 -5.84 -3.89 0.11
C GLN A 87 -5.05 -2.64 -0.30
N ARG A 88 -5.34 -1.47 0.31
CA ARG A 88 -4.60 -0.22 0.07
C ARG A 88 -3.18 -0.28 0.62
N VAL A 89 -3.02 -0.74 1.87
CA VAL A 89 -1.70 -0.90 2.50
C VAL A 89 -0.82 -1.84 1.67
N THR A 90 -1.37 -2.99 1.29
CA THR A 90 -0.68 -3.99 0.45
C THR A 90 -0.30 -3.38 -0.90
N SER A 91 -1.24 -2.72 -1.58
CA SER A 91 -1.01 -2.07 -2.88
C SER A 91 0.10 -1.02 -2.84
N ILE A 92 0.11 -0.19 -1.80
CA ILE A 92 1.13 0.85 -1.60
C ILE A 92 2.50 0.22 -1.37
N TYR A 93 2.60 -0.74 -0.44
CA TYR A 93 3.84 -1.42 -0.17
C TYR A 93 4.40 -2.08 -1.43
N ALA A 94 3.56 -2.85 -2.10
CA ALA A 94 3.92 -3.63 -3.27
C ALA A 94 4.34 -2.77 -4.48
N THR A 95 3.80 -1.55 -4.59
CA THR A 95 4.16 -0.59 -5.66
C THR A 95 5.54 0.04 -5.42
N PHE A 96 5.91 0.28 -4.16
CA PHE A 96 7.06 1.14 -3.82
C PHE A 96 8.22 0.43 -3.12
N GLN A 97 8.04 -0.82 -2.68
CA GLN A 97 9.12 -1.60 -2.09
C GLN A 97 10.19 -1.94 -3.15
N THR A 98 11.46 -1.93 -2.74
CA THR A 98 12.62 -2.26 -3.60
C THR A 98 13.48 -3.38 -3.02
N THR A 99 13.03 -3.99 -1.93
CA THR A 99 13.78 -4.96 -1.13
C THR A 99 13.58 -6.39 -1.61
N GLU A 100 12.38 -6.70 -2.11
CA GLU A 100 12.00 -8.01 -2.62
C GLU A 100 11.86 -7.95 -4.14
N ASP A 101 12.44 -8.93 -4.81
CA ASP A 101 12.32 -9.05 -6.26
C ASP A 101 11.00 -9.75 -6.61
N THR A 102 9.99 -8.94 -6.96
CA THR A 102 8.68 -9.43 -7.42
C THR A 102 8.65 -9.70 -8.93
N SER A 103 9.76 -9.53 -9.66
CA SER A 103 9.79 -9.64 -11.12
C SER A 103 9.42 -11.02 -11.67
N GLN A 104 9.48 -12.06 -10.82
CA GLN A 104 9.07 -13.43 -11.17
C GLN A 104 7.67 -13.81 -10.69
N SER A 105 6.95 -12.90 -10.03
CA SER A 105 5.56 -13.14 -9.64
C SER A 105 4.66 -12.98 -10.85
N GLU A 106 4.00 -14.06 -11.28
CA GLU A 106 2.90 -13.97 -12.27
C GLU A 106 1.69 -13.20 -11.71
N GLU A 107 1.63 -13.02 -10.39
CA GLU A 107 0.53 -12.36 -9.68
C GLU A 107 0.74 -10.86 -9.51
N TRP A 108 1.96 -10.34 -9.73
CA TRP A 108 2.29 -8.94 -9.47
C TRP A 108 2.86 -8.22 -10.70
N LYS A 109 2.18 -7.15 -11.11
CA LYS A 109 2.68 -6.22 -12.14
C LYS A 109 3.19 -4.94 -11.50
N ASP A 110 4.33 -4.47 -11.96
CA ASP A 110 4.86 -3.17 -11.55
C ASP A 110 3.99 -2.04 -12.11
N ILE A 111 3.85 -0.96 -11.33
CA ILE A 111 3.09 0.22 -11.74
C ILE A 111 4.01 1.22 -12.43
N TYR A 112 3.56 1.71 -13.58
CA TYR A 112 4.24 2.70 -14.39
C TYR A 112 3.38 3.94 -14.59
N PHE A 113 4.03 5.10 -14.61
CA PHE A 113 3.46 6.37 -14.99
C PHE A 113 3.71 6.62 -16.49
N ASP A 114 2.66 6.77 -17.28
CA ASP A 114 2.76 7.22 -18.67
C ASP A 114 2.84 8.75 -18.70
N PHE A 115 4.04 9.26 -18.96
CA PHE A 115 4.31 10.70 -18.98
C PHE A 115 3.96 11.37 -20.31
N THR A 116 3.37 10.66 -21.27
CA THR A 116 2.90 11.23 -22.54
C THR A 116 1.41 11.58 -22.53
N ILE A 117 0.64 10.91 -21.67
CA ILE A 117 -0.79 11.18 -21.45
C ILE A 117 -0.96 12.53 -20.76
N ALA A 118 -1.95 13.33 -21.15
CA ALA A 118 -2.20 14.62 -20.51
C ALA A 118 -2.72 14.43 -19.07
N ASP A 119 -2.40 15.36 -18.18
CA ASP A 119 -2.99 15.39 -16.83
C ASP A 119 -4.44 15.87 -16.94
N ASP A 120 -5.34 14.93 -17.20
CA ASP A 120 -6.79 15.12 -17.33
C ASP A 120 -7.54 14.34 -16.24
N ALA A 121 -8.69 14.87 -15.82
CA ALA A 121 -9.53 14.25 -14.81
C ALA A 121 -10.07 12.86 -15.22
N GLN A 122 -10.27 12.63 -16.52
CA GLN A 122 -10.88 11.41 -17.07
C GLN A 122 -9.85 10.36 -17.49
N GLU A 123 -8.64 10.76 -17.88
CA GLU A 123 -7.60 9.83 -18.37
C GLU A 123 -6.69 9.39 -17.22
N THR A 124 -6.43 8.09 -17.10
CA THR A 124 -5.43 7.61 -16.13
C THR A 124 -4.04 7.66 -16.72
N GLN A 125 -3.07 8.04 -15.88
CA GLN A 125 -1.66 8.02 -16.24
C GLN A 125 -0.91 6.84 -15.63
N PHE A 126 -1.59 5.95 -14.89
CA PHE A 126 -0.96 4.86 -14.15
C PHE A 126 -1.43 3.51 -14.69
N PHE A 127 -0.46 2.64 -15.00
CA PHE A 127 -0.73 1.34 -15.61
C PHE A 127 0.07 0.24 -14.92
N ALA A 128 -0.56 -0.92 -14.78
CA ALA A 128 0.09 -2.13 -14.33
C ALA A 128 0.62 -2.91 -15.55
N LEU A 129 1.95 -3.01 -15.67
CA LEU A 129 2.60 -3.54 -16.88
C LEU A 129 3.54 -4.70 -16.55
N MET A 130 3.56 -5.70 -17.43
CA MET A 130 4.61 -6.72 -17.50
C MET A 130 5.87 -6.13 -18.13
N PRO A 131 7.06 -6.71 -17.87
CA PRO A 131 8.33 -6.19 -18.41
C PRO A 131 8.37 -6.01 -19.93
N ASP A 132 7.66 -6.85 -20.70
CA ASP A 132 7.57 -6.79 -22.16
C ASP A 132 6.54 -5.77 -22.67
N GLU A 133 5.64 -5.29 -21.81
CA GLU A 133 4.67 -4.21 -22.08
C GLU A 133 5.27 -2.80 -21.86
N VAL A 134 6.48 -2.70 -21.30
CA VAL A 134 7.09 -1.43 -20.90
C VAL A 134 7.79 -0.75 -22.08
N ASP A 135 7.31 0.44 -22.43
CA ASP A 135 8.00 1.38 -23.32
C ASP A 135 8.68 2.49 -22.50
N TYR A 136 10.00 2.39 -22.31
CA TYR A 136 10.80 3.37 -21.57
C TYR A 136 10.84 4.78 -22.20
N SER A 137 10.36 4.95 -23.43
CA SER A 137 10.20 6.28 -24.03
C SER A 137 8.99 7.05 -23.51
N LYS A 138 8.08 6.37 -22.78
CA LYS A 138 6.86 6.97 -22.22
C LYS A 138 6.48 6.49 -20.81
N HIS A 139 7.02 5.36 -20.34
CA HIS A 139 6.70 4.78 -19.05
C HIS A 139 7.81 5.02 -18.02
N PHE A 140 7.43 5.49 -16.83
CA PHE A 140 8.32 5.70 -15.70
C PHE A 140 7.94 4.78 -14.50
N PRO A 141 8.87 3.99 -13.95
CA PRO A 141 8.55 3.01 -12.90
C PRO A 141 8.33 3.65 -11.51
N LEU A 142 7.16 3.45 -10.91
CA LEU A 142 6.80 4.02 -9.59
C LEU A 142 7.64 3.45 -8.44
N ARG A 143 8.09 2.19 -8.53
CA ARG A 143 8.97 1.58 -7.51
C ARG A 143 10.22 2.38 -7.19
N THR A 144 10.66 3.24 -8.11
CA THR A 144 11.86 4.06 -7.92
C THR A 144 11.63 5.28 -7.03
N LEU A 145 10.38 5.72 -6.81
CA LEU A 145 10.10 7.06 -6.24
C LEU A 145 10.66 7.28 -4.83
N PHE A 146 10.75 6.22 -4.01
CA PHE A 146 11.25 6.31 -2.64
C PHE A 146 12.69 5.82 -2.45
N ASP A 147 13.31 5.28 -3.52
CA ASP A 147 14.71 4.87 -3.57
C ASP A 147 15.54 5.92 -4.32
N THR A 148 16.33 6.70 -3.58
CA THR A 148 17.17 7.77 -4.13
C THR A 148 18.12 7.29 -5.22
N THR A 149 18.67 6.08 -5.09
CA THR A 149 19.64 5.55 -6.05
C THR A 149 18.94 5.09 -7.31
N ALA A 150 17.82 4.39 -7.19
CA ALA A 150 17.03 3.95 -8.33
C ALA A 150 16.42 5.14 -9.08
N TYR A 151 15.85 6.11 -8.35
CA TYR A 151 15.29 7.34 -8.94
C TYR A 151 16.33 8.10 -9.75
N ARG A 152 17.51 8.37 -9.17
CA ARG A 152 18.61 9.06 -9.85
C ARG A 152 19.06 8.33 -11.12
N LYS A 153 19.08 7.00 -11.11
CA LYS A 153 19.41 6.21 -12.30
C LYS A 153 18.33 6.35 -13.37
N ALA A 154 17.06 6.32 -12.97
CA ALA A 154 15.92 6.40 -13.88
C ALA A 154 15.76 7.80 -14.53
N THR A 155 16.18 8.87 -13.86
CA THR A 155 16.04 10.25 -14.38
C THR A 155 17.31 10.80 -15.04
N LYS A 156 18.43 10.05 -15.02
CA LYS A 156 19.77 10.54 -15.42
C LYS A 156 19.83 11.16 -16.81
N ASP A 157 19.16 10.55 -17.78
CA ASP A 157 19.28 10.88 -19.21
C ASP A 157 18.05 11.65 -19.73
N MET A 158 17.18 12.14 -18.83
CA MET A 158 15.99 12.93 -19.18
C MET A 158 16.34 14.38 -19.50
N ASN A 159 15.58 15.02 -20.38
CA ASN A 159 15.65 16.46 -20.57
C ASN A 159 15.01 17.20 -19.38
N GLU A 160 15.25 18.51 -19.27
CA GLU A 160 14.78 19.32 -18.14
C GLU A 160 13.25 19.34 -18.01
N GLU A 161 12.53 19.40 -19.13
CA GLU A 161 11.06 19.40 -19.14
C GLU A 161 10.48 18.10 -18.56
N LEU A 162 10.96 16.95 -19.04
CA LEU A 162 10.55 15.64 -18.56
C LEU A 162 10.98 15.43 -17.11
N ALA A 163 12.20 15.81 -16.74
CA ALA A 163 12.68 15.71 -15.37
C ALA A 163 11.78 16.50 -14.40
N ASN A 164 11.43 17.74 -14.74
CA ASN A 164 10.52 18.56 -13.94
C ASN A 164 9.13 17.93 -13.80
N ARG A 165 8.62 17.29 -14.87
CA ARG A 165 7.34 16.58 -14.84
C ARG A 165 7.39 15.36 -13.92
N ILE A 166 8.45 14.55 -14.01
CA ILE A 166 8.64 13.38 -13.14
C ILE A 166 8.85 13.82 -11.68
N ASP A 167 9.60 14.89 -11.43
CA ASP A 167 9.83 15.46 -10.10
C ASP A 167 8.53 15.99 -9.47
N SER A 168 7.68 16.64 -10.27
CA SER A 168 6.35 17.08 -9.82
C SER A 168 5.49 15.89 -9.40
N MET A 169 5.45 14.83 -10.21
CA MET A 169 4.73 13.60 -9.88
C MET A 169 5.31 12.91 -8.64
N GLN A 170 6.63 12.81 -8.53
CA GLN A 170 7.28 12.25 -7.34
C GLN A 170 6.92 13.04 -6.08
N SER A 171 6.87 14.38 -6.17
CA SER A 171 6.55 15.25 -5.03
C SER A 171 5.16 14.96 -4.47
N VAL A 172 4.17 14.71 -5.35
CA VAL A 172 2.82 14.31 -4.93
C VAL A 172 2.87 13.04 -4.06
N PHE A 173 3.56 11.99 -4.50
CA PHE A 173 3.64 10.75 -3.71
C PHE A 173 4.46 10.91 -2.42
N LYS A 174 5.50 11.76 -2.43
CA LYS A 174 6.30 12.05 -1.22
C LYS A 174 5.51 12.80 -0.15
N GLU A 175 4.59 13.66 -0.57
CA GLU A 175 3.75 14.48 0.32
C GLU A 175 2.41 13.82 0.66
N ALA A 176 1.94 12.88 -0.17
CA ALA A 176 0.70 12.17 0.04
C ALA A 176 0.66 11.50 1.41
N SER A 177 -0.44 11.75 2.14
CA SER A 177 -0.70 11.15 3.43
C SER A 177 -2.11 10.61 3.50
N ILE A 178 -2.25 9.43 4.08
CA ILE A 178 -3.53 8.75 4.25
C ILE A 178 -4.04 9.01 5.65
N PRO A 179 -5.27 9.51 5.82
CA PRO A 179 -5.88 9.63 7.15
C PRO A 179 -5.91 8.28 7.85
N VAL A 180 -5.53 8.26 9.13
CA VAL A 180 -5.56 7.04 9.94
C VAL A 180 -6.36 7.24 11.21
N GLN A 181 -7.06 6.19 11.61
CA GLN A 181 -7.69 6.09 12.92
C GLN A 181 -7.13 4.87 13.63
N ILE A 182 -6.67 5.08 14.87
CA ILE A 182 -5.94 4.08 15.64
C ILE A 182 -6.68 3.81 16.95
N PHE A 183 -7.10 2.56 17.13
CA PHE A 183 -7.66 2.06 18.38
C PHE A 183 -6.54 1.46 19.22
N ARG A 184 -6.35 2.00 20.43
CA ARG A 184 -5.35 1.52 21.39
C ARG A 184 -6.08 0.79 22.50
N THR A 185 -6.02 -0.55 22.48
CA THR A 185 -6.64 -1.40 23.50
C THR A 185 -5.96 -2.76 23.47
N ASP A 186 -5.72 -3.36 24.63
CA ASP A 186 -5.28 -4.76 24.71
C ASP A 186 -6.49 -5.69 24.94
N GLU A 187 -7.69 -5.14 25.08
CA GLU A 187 -8.92 -5.93 25.22
C GLU A 187 -9.38 -6.46 23.86
N ARG A 188 -8.98 -7.70 23.60
CA ARG A 188 -9.34 -8.50 22.43
C ARG A 188 -10.85 -8.51 22.10
N GLY A 189 -11.72 -8.57 23.10
CA GLY A 189 -13.18 -8.53 22.90
C GLY A 189 -13.68 -7.22 22.28
N THR A 190 -13.09 -6.09 22.68
CA THR A 190 -13.41 -4.78 22.11
C THR A 190 -12.99 -4.70 20.63
N VAL A 191 -11.83 -5.29 20.27
CA VAL A 191 -11.35 -5.35 18.89
C VAL A 191 -12.30 -6.15 18.00
N ALA A 192 -12.78 -7.31 18.48
CA ALA A 192 -13.74 -8.13 17.75
C ALA A 192 -15.03 -7.35 17.43
N VAL A 193 -15.56 -6.61 18.40
CA VAL A 193 -16.76 -5.77 18.22
C VAL A 193 -16.51 -4.63 17.23
N ILE A 194 -15.35 -3.98 17.30
CA ILE A 194 -14.98 -2.91 16.35
C ILE A 194 -14.92 -3.49 14.92
N PHE A 195 -14.24 -4.61 14.75
CA PHE A 195 -14.09 -5.27 13.47
C PHE A 195 -15.43 -5.75 12.88
N GLU A 196 -16.30 -6.37 13.68
CA GLU A 196 -17.65 -6.74 13.25
C GLU A 196 -18.47 -5.53 12.79
N ARG A 197 -18.38 -4.40 13.50
CA ARG A 197 -19.10 -3.17 13.14
C ARG A 197 -18.64 -2.60 11.81
N ILE A 198 -17.33 -2.62 11.54
CA ILE A 198 -16.77 -2.14 10.26
C ILE A 198 -17.23 -3.02 9.11
N ASN A 199 -17.17 -4.34 9.30
CA ASN A 199 -17.56 -5.29 8.27
C ASN A 199 -19.07 -5.28 8.00
N ARG A 200 -19.92 -5.07 9.01
CA ARG A 200 -21.38 -4.94 8.79
C ARG A 200 -21.77 -3.71 7.97
N ASN A 201 -20.97 -2.64 8.04
CA ASN A 201 -21.20 -1.42 7.26
C ASN A 201 -20.67 -1.52 5.83
N ARG A 202 -19.99 -2.62 5.50
CA ARG A 202 -19.59 -2.97 4.14
C ARG A 202 -20.40 -4.20 3.75
N THR A 203 -20.73 -4.36 2.48
CA THR A 203 -21.53 -5.50 1.99
C THR A 203 -21.06 -6.83 2.62
N PRO A 204 -21.97 -7.76 2.95
CA PRO A 204 -21.62 -8.96 3.70
C PRO A 204 -20.65 -9.82 2.89
N GLU A 205 -19.40 -9.84 3.31
CA GLU A 205 -18.38 -10.77 2.84
C GLU A 205 -18.22 -11.90 3.87
N PRO A 206 -17.95 -13.15 3.46
CA PRO A 206 -17.80 -14.26 4.39
C PRO A 206 -16.55 -14.05 5.26
N VAL A 207 -16.76 -13.72 6.53
CA VAL A 207 -15.72 -13.57 7.55
C VAL A 207 -15.56 -14.89 8.30
N ILE A 208 -14.32 -15.31 8.54
CA ILE A 208 -14.04 -16.45 9.44
C ILE A 208 -14.40 -16.01 10.87
N SER A 209 -15.18 -16.83 11.59
CA SER A 209 -15.62 -16.52 12.96
C SER A 209 -14.45 -16.08 13.86
N LEU A 210 -14.52 -14.85 14.36
CA LEU A 210 -13.51 -14.22 15.22
C LEU A 210 -13.26 -14.99 16.52
N GLY A 211 -14.25 -15.75 16.99
CA GLY A 211 -14.16 -16.52 18.24
C GLY A 211 -13.11 -17.64 18.24
N LEU A 212 -12.55 -18.01 17.08
CA LEU A 212 -11.52 -19.05 16.95
C LEU A 212 -10.09 -18.49 16.78
N ILE A 213 -9.93 -17.19 16.49
CA ILE A 213 -8.63 -16.58 16.15
C ILE A 213 -8.13 -15.66 17.28
N ILE A 214 -9.05 -15.20 18.14
CA ILE A 214 -8.76 -14.27 19.21
C ILE A 214 -8.41 -14.97 20.54
N CYS A 215 -8.71 -16.27 20.67
CA CYS A 215 -8.34 -17.10 21.82
C CYS A 215 -7.00 -17.81 21.64
#